data_AF-A0A0C1UG60-F1
#
_entry.id   AF-A0A0C1UG60-F1
#
_cell.length_a   1.000
_cell.length_b   1.000
_cell.length_c   1.000
_cell.angle_alpha   90.00
_cell.angle_beta   90.00
_cell.angle_gamma   90.00
#
_symmetry.space_group_name_H-M   'P 1'
#
loop_
_entity.id
_entity.type
_entity.pdbx_description
1 polymer ?
#
loop_
_entity_poly.entity_id
_entity_poly.type
_entity_poly.pdbx_seq_one_letter_code
_entity_poly.pdbx_strand_id
1 'polypeptide(L)' 'MINIFSDHPSTVGESWSEHALRALKISCSMAAASAAAIIHAIFPFVFKTTASETIKRLNKEIEIIDAKGSSDS' A
#
# COMPACT_ATOMS: atom_id res chain seq x y z
N MET A 1 -9.78 24.45 -15.10
CA MET A 1 -8.45 24.05 -14.60
C MET A 1 -8.68 22.72 -13.88
N ILE A 2 -8.18 21.62 -14.43
CA ILE A 2 -8.44 20.28 -13.86
C ILE A 2 -7.64 20.18 -12.58
N ASN A 3 -8.32 20.29 -11.44
CA ASN A 3 -7.72 20.01 -10.16
C ASN A 3 -7.68 18.49 -10.01
N ILE A 4 -6.54 17.88 -10.32
CA ILE A 4 -6.30 16.44 -10.17
C ILE A 4 -6.42 16.02 -8.68
N PHE A 5 -6.44 17.00 -7.77
CA PHE A 5 -6.73 16.84 -6.34
C PHE A 5 -8.23 16.92 -5.98
N SER A 6 -9.12 17.29 -6.92
CA SER A 6 -10.59 17.34 -6.69
C SER A 6 -11.41 16.44 -7.61
N ASP A 7 -10.89 15.91 -8.71
CA ASP A 7 -11.61 14.91 -9.52
C ASP A 7 -11.14 13.50 -9.13
N HIS A 8 -11.52 13.10 -7.91
CA HIS A 8 -12.07 11.80 -7.49
C HIS A 8 -12.18 11.61 -5.95
N PRO A 9 -12.39 12.62 -5.06
CA PRO A 9 -12.72 12.34 -3.66
C PRO A 9 -14.15 12.76 -3.29
N SER A 10 -15.14 12.32 -4.06
CA SER A 10 -16.56 12.37 -3.64
C SER A 10 -17.07 11.05 -3.08
N THR A 11 -16.26 9.98 -3.08
CA THR A 11 -16.81 8.60 -2.97
C THR A 11 -16.35 7.77 -1.77
N VAL A 12 -15.67 8.33 -0.75
CA VAL A 12 -15.25 7.48 0.39
C VAL A 12 -15.27 8.10 1.79
N GLY A 13 -15.62 9.38 1.97
CA GLY A 13 -15.78 9.95 3.32
C GLY A 13 -14.52 9.99 4.21
N GLU A 14 -13.34 9.67 3.68
CA GLU A 14 -12.07 9.70 4.41
C GLU A 14 -11.35 11.04 4.19
N SER A 15 -10.74 11.57 5.24
CA SER A 15 -9.96 12.79 5.16
C SER A 15 -8.76 12.60 4.23
N TRP A 16 -8.39 13.65 3.48
CA TRP A 16 -7.19 13.65 2.62
C TRP A 16 -5.93 13.19 3.38
N SER A 17 -5.84 13.53 4.67
CA SER A 17 -4.80 13.07 5.60
C SER A 17 -4.78 11.56 5.82
N GLU A 18 -5.93 10.90 5.91
CA GLU A 18 -6.00 9.44 6.05
C GLU A 18 -5.53 8.75 4.77
N HIS A 19 -5.92 9.28 3.61
CA HIS A 19 -5.46 8.77 2.32
C HIS A 19 -3.93 8.93 2.16
N ALA A 20 -3.40 10.12 2.46
CA ALA A 20 -1.97 10.39 2.42
C ALA A 20 -1.19 9.48 3.39
N LEU A 21 -1.66 9.33 4.64
CA LEU A 21 -1.01 8.46 5.62
C LEU A 21 -1.02 6.99 5.20
N ARG A 22 -2.11 6.51 4.61
CA ARG A 22 -2.18 5.15 4.07
C ARG A 22 -1.20 4.94 2.92
N ALA A 23 -1.19 5.83 1.93
CA ALA A 23 -0.26 5.75 0.81
C ALA A 23 1.21 5.74 1.29
N LEU A 24 1.54 6.56 2.29
CA LEU A 24 2.86 6.56 2.92
C LEU A 24 3.18 5.23 3.62
N LYS A 25 2.24 4.64 4.36
CA LYS A 25 2.44 3.32 5.00
C LYS A 25 2.70 2.20 3.99
N ILE A 26 1.95 2.20 2.88
CA ILE A 26 2.12 1.24 1.79
C ILE A 26 3.52 1.43 1.17
N SER A 27 3.88 2.67 0.84
CA SER A 27 5.19 3.02 0.26
C SER A 27 6.35 2.56 1.16
N CYS A 28 6.31 2.88 2.45
CA CYS A 28 7.34 2.45 3.41
C CYS A 28 7.44 0.92 3.50
N SER A 29 6.30 0.22 3.50
CA SER A 29 6.28 -1.25 3.55
C SER A 29 6.88 -1.87 2.29
N MET A 30 6.60 -1.31 1.11
CA MET A 30 7.20 -1.74 -0.15
C MET A 30 8.71 -1.46 -0.19
N ALA A 31 9.16 -0.30 0.30
CA ALA A 31 10.57 0.02 0.40
C ALA A 31 11.32 -0.98 1.30
N ALA A 32 10.74 -1.33 2.45
CA ALA A 32 11.30 -2.35 3.35
C ALA A 32 11.34 -3.75 2.69
N ALA A 33 10.27 -4.14 1.98
CA ALA A 33 10.24 -5.40 1.23
C ALA A 33 11.30 -5.44 0.13
N SER A 34 11.49 -4.34 -0.59
CA SER A 34 12.53 -4.19 -1.61
C SER A 34 13.94 -4.32 -1.01
N ALA A 35 14.20 -3.63 0.11
CA ALA A 35 15.47 -3.75 0.82
C ALA A 35 15.73 -5.19 1.29
N ALA A 36 14.72 -5.86 1.84
CA ALA A 36 14.81 -7.26 2.25
C ALA A 36 15.11 -8.19 1.06
N ALA A 37 14.48 -7.97 -0.10
CA ALA A 37 14.74 -8.74 -1.31
C ALA A 37 16.16 -8.53 -1.85
N ILE A 38 16.68 -7.31 -1.82
CA ILE A 38 18.07 -6.99 -2.21
C ILE A 38 19.06 -7.71 -1.29
N ILE A 39 18.85 -7.64 0.02
CA ILE A 39 19.69 -8.34 1.00
C ILE A 39 19.61 -9.85 0.76
N HIS A 40 18.42 -10.41 0.51
CA HIS A 40 18.24 -11.82 0.19
C HIS A 40 18.96 -12.24 -1.09
N ALA A 41 18.97 -11.39 -2.12
CA ALA A 41 19.67 -11.67 -3.38
C ALA A 41 21.19 -11.79 -3.18
N ILE A 42 21.76 -11.06 -2.23
CA ILE A 42 23.18 -11.15 -1.85
C ILE A 42 23.41 -12.31 -0.85
N PHE A 43 22.50 -12.47 0.10
CA PHE A 43 22.56 -13.46 1.18
C PHE A 43 21.31 -14.34 1.17
N PRO A 44 21.27 -15.42 0.36
CA PRO A 44 20.07 -16.22 0.11
C PRO A 44 19.53 -16.97 1.34
N PHE A 45 20.23 -16.93 2.47
CA PHE A 45 19.82 -17.50 3.74
C PHE A 45 19.05 -16.52 4.64
N VAL A 46 19.09 -15.21 4.38
CA VAL A 46 18.41 -14.17 5.16
C VAL A 46 17.11 -13.74 4.46
N PHE A 47 16.06 -13.35 5.20
CA PHE A 47 14.81 -12.77 4.66
C PHE A 47 14.09 -13.58 3.56
N LYS A 48 14.20 -14.92 3.59
CA LYS A 48 13.68 -15.83 2.55
C LYS A 48 12.23 -15.59 2.14
N THR A 49 11.36 -15.21 3.07
CA THR A 49 9.93 -14.99 2.82
C THR A 49 9.48 -13.55 3.03
N THR A 50 10.34 -12.70 3.59
CA THR A 50 9.95 -11.37 4.12
C THR A 50 9.36 -10.46 3.06
N ALA A 51 9.98 -10.39 1.88
CA ALA A 51 9.48 -9.56 0.79
C ALA A 51 8.11 -10.09 0.29
N SER A 52 8.02 -11.39 0.04
CA SER A 52 6.80 -12.05 -0.46
C SER A 52 5.64 -11.97 0.53
N GLU A 53 5.88 -12.16 1.82
CA GLU A 53 4.86 -12.03 2.87
C GLU A 53 4.39 -10.59 3.01
N THR A 54 5.30 -9.63 2.90
CA THR A 54 4.94 -8.20 2.93
C THR A 54 4.04 -7.83 1.76
N ILE A 55 4.37 -8.26 0.54
CA ILE A 55 3.55 -8.00 -0.65
C ILE A 55 2.17 -8.65 -0.51
N LYS A 56 2.09 -9.92 -0.09
CA LYS A 56 0.81 -10.62 0.13
C LYS A 56 -0.06 -9.91 1.15
N ARG A 57 0.54 -9.44 2.25
CA ARG A 57 -0.16 -8.67 3.28
C ARG A 57 -0.70 -7.35 2.72
N LEU A 58 0.15 -6.58 2.02
CA LEU A 58 -0.26 -5.31 1.40
C LEU A 58 -1.39 -5.52 0.37
N ASN A 59 -1.30 -6.55 -0.48
CA ASN A 59 -2.34 -6.86 -1.45
C ASN A 59 -3.68 -7.11 -0.75
N LYS A 60 -3.70 -7.92 0.30
CA LYS A 60 -4.91 -8.19 1.09
C LYS A 60 -5.46 -6.92 1.75
N GLU A 61 -4.59 -6.07 2.29
CA GLU A 61 -5.00 -4.78 2.88
C GLU A 61 -5.66 -3.87 1.84
N ILE A 62 -5.10 -3.78 0.63
CA ILE A 62 -5.65 -3.00 -0.49
C ILE A 62 -7.01 -3.55 -0.93
N GLU A 63 -7.13 -4.86 -1.14
CA GLU A 63 -8.39 -5.50 -1.52
C GLU A 63 -9.52 -5.22 -0.52
N ILE A 64 -9.22 -5.26 0.78
CA ILE A 64 -10.19 -4.95 1.84
C ILE A 64 -10.65 -3.47 1.76
N ILE A 65 -9.72 -2.56 1.48
CA ILE A 65 -10.00 -1.13 1.36
C ILE A 65 -10.87 -0.86 0.13
N ASP A 66 -10.52 -1.46 -1.01
CA ASP A 66 -11.28 -1.31 -2.26
C ASP A 66 -12.72 -1.86 -2.10
N ALA A 67 -12.88 -2.99 -1.41
CA ALA A 67 -14.19 -3.56 -1.08
C ALA A 67 -15.00 -2.65 -0.15
N LYS A 68 -14.36 -1.94 0.79
CA LYS A 68 -15.03 -0.98 1.67
C LYS A 68 -15.47 0.27 0.91
N GLY A 69 -14.61 0.79 0.03
CA GLY A 69 -14.91 1.98 -0.77
C GLY A 69 -16.05 1.78 -1.79
N SER A 70 -16.34 0.53 -2.17
CA SER A 70 -17.47 0.18 -3.05
C SER A 70 -18.79 -0.05 -2.30
N SER A 71 -18.77 -0.20 -0.96
CA SER A 71 -19.97 -0.37 -0.12
C SER A 71 -20.57 0.94 0.42
N ASP A 72 -19.84 2.05 0.31
CA ASP A 72 -20.25 3.41 0.73
C ASP A 72 -20.80 4.26 -0.44
N SER A 73 -21.08 3.65 -1.60
CA SER A 73 -21.65 4.30 -2.81
C SER A 73 -23.11 3.94 -3.06
#